data_AF-H0JL63-F1
#
_entry.id   AF-H0JL63-F1
#
_cell.length_a   1.000
_cell.length_b   1.000
_cell.length_c   1.000
_cell.angle_alpha   90.00
_cell.angle_beta   90.00
_cell.angle_gamma   90.00
#
_symmetry.space_group_name_H-M   'P 1'
#
loop_
_entity.id
_entity.type
_entity.pdbx_description
1 polymer ?
#
loop_
_entity_poly.entity_id
_entity_poly.type
_entity_poly.pdbx_seq_one_letter_code
_entity_poly.pdbx_strand_id
1 'polypeptide(L)' 'MSEIHTDDSLKVVREALCVAQTAIGIFWTQPNIRPRHIETLQNLIDDIDRQRPIGTDGKHGNLHTPTCGCEDKP' A
#
# COMPACT_ATOMS: atom_id res chain seq x y z
N MET A 1 11.48 -13.86 9.80
CA MET A 1 10.53 -12.91 9.19
C MET A 1 10.45 -13.25 7.72
N SER A 2 9.27 -13.23 7.11
CA SER A 2 9.14 -13.41 5.67
C SER A 2 9.37 -12.05 5.01
N GLU A 3 10.27 -12.00 4.03
CA GLU A 3 10.57 -10.78 3.27
C GLU A 3 9.91 -10.85 1.88
N ILE A 4 9.45 -9.70 1.39
CA ILE A 4 8.88 -9.51 0.05
C ILE A 4 9.73 -8.44 -0.64
N HIS A 5 10.23 -8.73 -1.84
CA HIS A 5 11.06 -7.80 -2.61
C HIS A 5 10.36 -7.40 -3.90
N THR A 6 10.56 -6.15 -4.31
CA THR A 6 10.15 -5.58 -5.60
C THR A 6 11.07 -4.42 -5.95
N ASP A 7 11.25 -4.17 -7.24
CA ASP A 7 11.99 -3.01 -7.76
C ASP A 7 11.13 -1.74 -7.80
N ASP A 8 9.82 -1.86 -7.57
CA ASP A 8 8.87 -0.74 -7.58
C ASP A 8 8.97 0.13 -6.32
N SER A 9 8.75 1.43 -6.49
CA SER A 9 8.64 2.35 -5.35
C SER A 9 7.43 2.03 -4.46
N LEU A 10 7.51 2.39 -3.17
CA LEU A 10 6.40 2.26 -2.21
C LEU A 10 5.09 2.88 -2.72
N LYS A 11 5.15 3.97 -3.49
CA LYS A 11 3.97 4.60 -4.12
C LYS A 11 3.26 3.63 -5.07
N VAL A 12 4.02 3.00 -5.96
CA VAL A 12 3.49 2.11 -7.01
C VAL A 12 2.92 0.85 -6.38
N VAL A 13 3.64 0.27 -5.42
CA VAL A 13 3.18 -0.91 -4.69
C VAL A 13 1.87 -0.62 -3.96
N ARG A 14 1.77 0.52 -3.26
CA ARG A 14 0.54 0.94 -2.57
C ARG A 14 -0.64 1.05 -3.53
N GLU A 15 -0.45 1.69 -4.67
CA GLU A 15 -1.49 1.88 -5.67
C GLU A 15 -2.00 0.53 -6.21
N ALA A 16 -1.09 -0.38 -6.54
CA ALA A 16 -1.43 -1.74 -6.97
C ALA A 16 -2.24 -2.50 -5.90
N LEU A 17 -1.85 -2.40 -4.63
CA LEU A 17 -2.58 -3.03 -3.53
C LEU A 17 -3.98 -2.44 -3.32
N CYS A 18 -4.15 -1.11 -3.42
CA CYS A 18 -5.46 -0.47 -3.34
C CYS A 18 -6.39 -0.92 -4.48
N VAL A 19 -5.86 -1.03 -5.71
CA VAL A 19 -6.62 -1.56 -6.86
C VAL A 19 -7.02 -3.01 -6.61
N ALA A 20 -6.11 -3.85 -6.12
CA ALA A 20 -6.40 -5.25 -5.80
C ALA A 20 -7.47 -5.38 -4.70
N GLN A 21 -7.34 -4.62 -3.61
CA GLN A 21 -8.30 -4.62 -2.50
C GLN A 21 -9.70 -4.22 -2.98
N THR A 22 -9.79 -3.18 -3.81
CA THR A 22 -11.05 -2.72 -4.41
C THR A 22 -11.66 -3.80 -5.31
N ALA A 23 -10.86 -4.41 -6.19
CA ALA A 23 -11.32 -5.45 -7.09
C ALA A 23 -11.86 -6.69 -6.33
N ILE A 24 -11.17 -7.12 -5.27
CA ILE A 24 -11.64 -8.20 -4.40
C ILE A 24 -12.92 -7.79 -3.66
N GLY A 25 -13.05 -6.53 -3.27
CA GLY A 25 -14.26 -6.00 -2.65
C GLY A 25 -15.49 -6.05 -3.56
N ILE A 26 -15.32 -5.85 -4.86
CA ILE A 26 -16.41 -5.71 -5.83
C ILE A 26 -16.73 -7.02 -6.55
N PHE A 27 -15.71 -7.73 -7.06
CA PHE A 27 -15.90 -8.81 -8.04
C PHE A 27 -15.78 -10.22 -7.46
N TRP A 28 -15.41 -10.36 -6.18
CA TRP A 28 -15.07 -11.68 -5.64
C TRP A 28 -16.31 -12.51 -5.29
N THR A 29 -16.38 -13.72 -5.84
CA THR A 29 -17.55 -14.61 -5.76
C THR A 29 -17.49 -15.62 -4.62
N GLN A 30 -16.34 -15.79 -3.94
CA GLN A 30 -16.18 -16.70 -2.80
C GLN A 30 -16.17 -15.92 -1.47
N PRO A 31 -17.30 -15.83 -0.74
CA PRO A 31 -17.43 -14.96 0.43
C PRO A 31 -16.51 -15.36 1.61
N ASN A 32 -16.10 -16.63 1.69
CA ASN A 32 -15.45 -17.18 2.88
C ASN A 32 -13.98 -16.72 3.05
N ILE A 33 -13.28 -16.43 1.96
CA ILE A 33 -11.85 -16.07 1.96
C ILE A 33 -11.66 -14.55 1.78
N ARG A 34 -12.69 -13.87 1.25
CA ARG A 34 -12.69 -12.42 0.99
C ARG A 34 -12.25 -11.57 2.20
N PRO A 35 -12.74 -11.79 3.45
CA PRO A 35 -12.32 -10.99 4.60
C PRO A 35 -10.81 -11.08 4.86
N ARG A 36 -10.24 -12.29 4.78
CA ARG A 36 -8.83 -12.54 5.05
C ARG A 36 -7.91 -11.86 4.01
N HIS A 37 -8.29 -11.89 2.74
CA HIS A 37 -7.51 -11.21 1.69
C HIS A 37 -7.57 -9.69 1.85
N ILE A 38 -8.75 -9.12 2.14
CA ILE A 38 -8.90 -7.69 2.37
C ILE A 38 -8.06 -7.23 3.57
N GLU A 39 -8.09 -7.99 4.67
CA GLU A 39 -7.29 -7.73 5.86
C GLU A 39 -5.78 -7.80 5.58
N THR A 40 -5.34 -8.83 4.85
CA THR A 40 -3.92 -8.96 4.47
C THR A 40 -3.46 -7.78 3.62
N LEU A 41 -4.26 -7.36 2.63
CA LEU A 41 -3.95 -6.22 1.79
C LEU A 41 -3.96 -4.91 2.59
N GLN A 42 -4.90 -4.74 3.53
CA GLN A 42 -4.95 -3.55 4.38
C GLN A 42 -3.69 -3.44 5.24
N ASN A 43 -3.26 -4.54 5.86
CA ASN A 43 -2.05 -4.54 6.69
C ASN A 43 -0.79 -4.16 5.90
N LEU A 44 -0.69 -4.58 4.63
CA LEU A 44 0.40 -4.18 3.74
C LEU A 44 0.31 -2.69 3.34
N ILE A 45 -0.89 -2.21 3.04
CA ILE A 45 -1.13 -0.79 2.74
C ILE A 45 -0.77 0.08 3.95
N ASP A 46 -1.16 -0.32 5.16
CA ASP A 46 -0.88 0.41 6.40
C ASP A 46 0.61 0.47 6.70
N ASP A 47 1.36 -0.62 6.45
CA ASP A 47 2.81 -0.60 6.61
C ASP A 47 3.48 0.32 5.58
N ILE A 48 2.99 0.33 4.34
CA ILE A 48 3.46 1.28 3.34
C ILE A 48 3.11 2.72 3.75
N ASP A 49 1.91 2.98 4.28
CA ASP A 49 1.49 4.32 4.72
C ASP A 49 2.29 4.81 5.93
N ARG A 50 2.72 3.91 6.83
CA ARG A 50 3.67 4.23 7.91
C ARG A 50 5.03 4.67 7.35
N GLN A 51 5.49 4.04 6.27
CA GLN A 51 6.76 4.34 5.62
C GLN A 51 6.66 5.55 4.67
N ARG A 52 5.51 5.77 4.04
CA ARG A 52 5.27 6.83 3.04
C ARG A 52 3.91 7.50 3.28
N PRO A 53 3.76 8.28 4.37
CA PRO A 53 2.48 8.84 4.77
C PRO A 53 1.93 9.82 3.74
N ILE A 54 0.61 9.89 3.63
CA ILE A 54 -0.11 10.78 2.72
C ILE A 54 -0.87 11.85 3.48
N GLY A 55 -0.89 13.06 2.94
CA GLY A 55 -1.68 14.17 3.44
C GLY A 55 -3.16 13.98 3.14
N THR A 56 -3.98 14.89 3.67
CA THR A 56 -5.44 14.90 3.47
C THR A 56 -5.85 15.08 2.02
N ASP A 57 -4.96 15.60 1.16
CA ASP A 57 -5.14 15.73 -0.28
C ASP A 57 -4.71 14.47 -1.06
N GLY A 58 -4.32 13.40 -0.37
CA GLY A 58 -3.83 12.15 -0.94
C GLY A 58 -2.39 12.22 -1.46
N LYS A 59 -1.68 13.34 -1.23
CA LYS A 59 -0.29 13.51 -1.69
C LYS A 59 0.69 13.31 -0.54
N HIS A 60 1.86 12.77 -0.86
CA HIS A 60 2.95 12.64 0.11
C HIS A 60 3.53 14.00 0.52
N GLY A 61 3.71 14.92 -0.44
CA GLY A 61 4.22 16.26 -0.17
C GLY A 61 5.53 16.22 0.61
N ASN A 62 5.56 16.94 1.74
CA ASN A 62 6.71 17.04 2.66
C ASN A 62 6.68 16.00 3.80
N LEU A 63 5.80 14.99 3.74
CA LEU A 63 5.63 13.99 4.81
C LEU A 63 6.69 12.88 4.73
N HIS A 64 7.96 13.25 4.58
CA HIS A 64 9.03 12.28 4.37
C HIS A 64 9.33 11.44 5.62
N THR A 65 9.79 10.22 5.37
CA THR A 65 10.37 9.34 6.40
C THR A 65 11.71 8.81 5.91
N PRO A 66 12.57 8.27 6.80
CA PRO A 66 13.84 7.64 6.39
C PRO A 66 13.69 6.49 5.39
N THR A 67 12.49 5.92 5.24
CA THR A 67 12.22 4.77 4.37
C THR A 67 11.23 5.10 3.25
N CYS A 68 10.82 6.35 3.08
CA CYS A 68 9.77 6.72 2.11
C CYS A 68 10.16 6.49 0.64
N GLY A 69 11.45 6.29 0.36
CA GLY A 69 11.98 6.00 -0.98
C GLY A 69 11.86 7.16 -1.96
N CYS A 70 11.52 8.36 -1.49
CA CYS A 70 11.74 9.57 -2.26
C CYS A 70 13.23 9.82 -2.33
N GLU A 71 13.79 9.93 -3.53
CA GLU A 71 15.10 10.56 -3.69
C GLU A 71 14.99 11.95 -3.07
N ASP A 72 15.83 12.27 -2.08
CA ASP A 72 16.06 13.64 -1.65
C ASP A 72 16.55 14.41 -2.88
N LYS A 73 15.62 14.93 -3.69
CA LYS A 73 15.96 15.83 -4.78
C LYS A 73 16.33 17.16 -4.14
N PRO A 74 17.59 17.61 -4.25
CA PRO A 74 17.97 18.95 -3.83
C PRO A 74 17.18 20.02 -4.60
#